data_AF-A0A0M5KW93-F1
#
_entry.id   AF-A0A0M5KW93-F1
#
_cell.length_a   1.000
_cell.length_b   1.000
_cell.length_c   1.000
_cell.angle_alpha   90.00
_cell.angle_beta   90.00
_cell.angle_gamma   90.00
#
_symmetry.space_group_name_H-M   'P 1'
#
loop_
_entity.id
_entity.type
_entity.pdbx_description
1 polymer ?
#
loop_
_entity_poly.entity_id
_entity_poly.type
_entity_poly.pdbx_seq_one_letter_code
_entity_poly.pdbx_strand_id
1 'polypeptide(L)'
;MSARTKKDSTGPSSERRSRFGTVTPRYDTAGNLVAWQVRYPDPKRPGKKVQRQFKPDMEHEAHQWLEEERHLVELDRKNIQEWVHPSERRRRKRASLISFEDYVTRWAEGYRLPNGERIAGGTRRNLYLDIAHFMPGFKGKLLTVRHSVNRGYADRGSTRIARTKTDSSRRTVPIPDGLVPLIHDHLLRHCEWTDPEAMVFRPRRASVMSQTTLEAQFRKAREKAGRPDLTFQSLRASHATLLMLKGGTLREVMDELGHVSEKVAIKHYQRIVARHRNQIVNQLAEDFIKAAQ
;
A
#
# COMPACT_ATOMS: atom_id res chain seq x y z
N MET A 1 34.77 53.11 -44.79
CA MET A 1 35.56 52.27 -43.87
C MET A 1 34.89 52.29 -42.51
N SER A 2 34.28 51.19 -42.08
CA SER A 2 33.76 51.06 -40.72
C SER A 2 34.17 49.69 -40.20
N ALA A 3 35.20 49.68 -39.36
CA ALA A 3 35.72 48.50 -38.71
C ALA A 3 34.87 48.21 -37.47
N ARG A 4 34.26 47.02 -37.41
CA ARG A 4 33.64 46.50 -36.19
C ARG A 4 34.29 45.17 -35.86
N THR A 5 35.02 45.18 -34.76
CA THR A 5 35.80 44.09 -34.17
C THR A 5 34.91 42.88 -33.83
N LYS A 6 35.32 41.71 -34.31
CA LYS A 6 34.83 40.41 -33.81
C LYS A 6 35.40 40.18 -32.42
N LYS A 7 34.53 39.81 -31.47
CA LYS A 7 34.92 39.23 -30.18
C LYS A 7 34.24 37.88 -30.06
N ASP A 8 34.98 36.83 -30.41
CA ASP A 8 34.68 35.46 -29.98
C ASP A 8 35.19 35.26 -28.55
N SER A 9 34.34 34.75 -27.66
CA SER A 9 34.66 33.67 -26.71
C SER A 9 33.54 33.42 -25.69
N THR A 10 32.90 32.27 -25.87
CA THR A 10 32.71 31.21 -24.87
C THR A 10 31.89 31.50 -23.60
N GLY A 11 30.59 31.18 -23.67
CA GLY A 11 29.75 30.83 -22.52
C GLY A 11 29.27 29.38 -22.64
N PRO A 12 29.07 28.64 -21.53
CA PRO A 12 29.07 27.18 -21.52
C PRO A 12 27.89 26.58 -22.29
N SER A 13 28.21 25.55 -23.07
CA SER A 13 27.29 24.64 -23.73
C SER A 13 26.20 24.18 -22.76
N SER A 14 24.95 24.54 -23.04
CA SER A 14 23.80 23.94 -22.38
C SER A 14 23.73 22.48 -22.80
N GLU A 15 24.37 21.60 -22.03
CA GLU A 15 24.09 20.18 -22.08
C GLU A 15 22.58 20.01 -21.89
N ARG A 16 21.89 19.75 -23.00
CA ARG A 16 20.48 19.41 -23.01
C ARG A 16 20.30 18.24 -22.05
N ARG A 17 19.74 18.51 -20.86
CA ARG A 17 19.28 17.46 -19.94
C ARG A 17 18.37 16.52 -20.73
N SER A 18 18.92 15.39 -21.16
CA SER A 18 18.19 14.29 -21.76
C SER A 18 17.06 13.93 -20.79
N ARG A 19 15.82 14.28 -21.12
CA ARG A 19 14.66 13.92 -20.31
C ARG A 19 14.53 12.39 -20.39
N PHE A 20 14.88 11.71 -19.29
CA PHE A 20 14.78 10.25 -19.12
C PHE A 20 13.46 9.67 -19.65
N GLY A 21 12.36 10.40 -19.48
CA GLY A 21 11.08 10.08 -20.11
C GLY A 21 10.17 11.30 -20.21
N THR A 22 8.92 11.04 -20.57
CA THR A 22 7.89 12.05 -20.84
C THR A 22 6.64 11.75 -20.04
N VAL A 23 6.03 12.80 -19.48
CA VAL A 23 4.66 12.80 -18.95
C VAL A 23 3.84 13.71 -19.86
N THR A 24 2.85 13.15 -20.56
CA THR A 24 2.05 13.88 -21.56
C THR A 24 0.57 13.78 -21.24
N PRO A 25 -0.18 14.90 -21.22
CA PRO A 25 -1.63 14.85 -21.08
C PRO A 25 -2.29 14.24 -22.32
N ARG A 26 -3.39 13.52 -22.12
CA ARG A 26 -4.23 12.93 -23.16
C ARG A 26 -5.61 13.55 -23.05
N TYR A 27 -6.14 14.04 -24.15
CA TYR A 27 -7.45 14.67 -24.23
C TYR A 27 -8.41 13.81 -25.06
N ASP A 28 -9.70 13.90 -24.78
CA ASP A 28 -10.76 13.37 -25.64
C ASP A 28 -11.07 14.32 -26.81
N THR A 29 -12.00 13.90 -27.68
CA THR A 29 -12.47 14.69 -28.82
C THR A 29 -13.16 16.01 -28.41
N ALA A 30 -13.63 16.10 -27.16
CA ALA A 30 -14.27 17.29 -26.60
C ALA A 30 -13.26 18.23 -25.90
N GLY A 31 -11.98 17.88 -25.87
CA GLY A 31 -10.92 18.68 -25.25
C GLY A 31 -10.75 18.45 -23.74
N ASN A 32 -11.46 17.49 -23.14
CA ASN A 32 -11.31 17.18 -21.72
C ASN A 32 -10.09 16.28 -21.49
N LEU A 33 -9.32 16.56 -20.43
CA LEU A 33 -8.22 15.70 -20.01
C LEU A 33 -8.77 14.34 -19.55
N VAL A 34 -8.32 13.25 -20.19
CA VAL A 34 -8.74 11.86 -19.89
C VAL A 34 -7.67 11.03 -19.19
N ALA A 35 -6.39 11.36 -19.36
CA ALA A 35 -5.29 10.67 -18.70
C ALA A 35 -3.97 11.44 -18.78
N TRP A 36 -3.05 11.12 -17.88
CA TRP A 36 -1.62 11.39 -18.06
C TRP A 36 -0.92 10.12 -18.53
N GLN A 37 -0.20 10.21 -19.65
CA GLN A 37 0.59 9.11 -20.19
C GLN A 37 2.06 9.33 -19.87
N VAL A 38 2.65 8.37 -19.18
CA VAL A 38 4.08 8.34 -18.86
C VAL A 38 4.77 7.33 -19.76
N ARG A 39 5.92 7.73 -20.33
CA ARG A 39 6.75 6.88 -21.18
C ARG A 39 8.23 7.09 -20.90
N TYR A 40 9.01 6.02 -20.84
CA TYR A 40 10.47 6.07 -20.82
C TYR A 40 11.08 4.88 -21.60
N PRO A 41 12.33 4.97 -22.07
CA PRO A 41 13.01 3.86 -22.74
C PRO A 41 13.19 2.67 -21.82
N ASP A 42 12.94 1.45 -22.32
CA ASP A 42 13.23 0.24 -21.55
C ASP A 42 14.76 0.03 -21.47
N PRO A 43 15.36 0.01 -20.26
CA PRO A 43 16.81 -0.08 -20.09
C PRO A 43 17.40 -1.44 -20.55
N LYS A 44 16.58 -2.50 -20.57
CA LYS A 44 17.00 -3.87 -20.94
C LYS A 44 16.54 -4.26 -22.34
N ARG A 45 15.66 -3.48 -22.98
CA ARG A 45 15.16 -3.73 -24.34
C ARG A 45 15.30 -2.48 -25.22
N PRO A 46 16.45 -2.29 -25.88
CA PRO A 46 16.68 -1.15 -26.77
C PRO A 46 15.58 -0.98 -27.81
N GLY A 47 15.13 0.25 -28.03
CA GLY A 47 14.04 0.58 -28.96
C GLY A 47 12.62 0.33 -28.43
N LYS A 48 12.45 -0.38 -27.31
CA LYS A 48 11.16 -0.51 -26.63
C LYS A 48 10.99 0.59 -25.58
N LYS A 49 9.73 0.87 -25.22
CA LYS A 49 9.35 1.85 -24.21
C LYS A 49 8.47 1.19 -23.16
N VAL A 50 8.71 1.53 -21.91
CA VAL A 50 7.75 1.26 -20.83
C VAL A 50 6.75 2.40 -20.83
N GLN A 51 5.46 2.06 -20.72
CA GLN A 51 4.39 3.04 -20.66
C GLN A 51 3.41 2.74 -19.54
N ARG A 52 2.84 3.79 -18.95
CA ARG A 52 1.78 3.71 -17.95
C ARG A 52 0.84 4.90 -18.09
N GLN A 53 -0.45 4.67 -17.83
CA GLN A 53 -1.47 5.72 -17.79
C GLN A 53 -1.91 5.98 -16.36
N PHE A 54 -2.20 7.26 -16.10
CA PHE A 54 -2.72 7.79 -14.85
C PHE A 54 -3.97 8.60 -15.15
N LYS A 55 -4.89 8.70 -14.19
CA LYS A 55 -6.16 9.44 -14.36
C LYS A 55 -5.91 10.96 -14.45
N PRO A 56 -6.86 11.77 -14.95
CA PRO A 56 -6.70 13.21 -15.12
C PRO A 56 -6.25 13.95 -13.85
N ASP A 57 -6.75 13.49 -12.70
CA ASP A 57 -6.46 14.02 -11.36
C ASP A 57 -5.11 13.57 -10.79
N MET A 58 -4.34 12.76 -11.53
CA MET A 58 -3.11 12.10 -11.09
C MET A 58 -1.85 12.59 -11.81
N GLU A 59 -1.77 13.88 -12.17
CA GLU A 59 -0.59 14.46 -12.83
C GLU A 59 0.67 14.26 -12.01
N HIS A 60 0.59 14.58 -10.71
CA HIS A 60 1.74 14.56 -9.82
C HIS A 60 2.31 13.14 -9.64
N GLU A 61 1.41 12.15 -9.54
CA GLU A 61 1.70 10.73 -9.45
C GLU A 61 2.36 10.20 -10.72
N ALA A 62 1.95 10.70 -11.88
CA ALA A 62 2.56 10.37 -13.17
C ALA A 62 4.01 10.83 -13.23
N HIS A 63 4.30 12.03 -12.72
CA HIS A 63 5.66 12.55 -12.58
C HIS A 63 6.48 11.76 -11.56
N GLN A 64 5.94 11.46 -10.38
CA GLN A 64 6.64 10.69 -9.35
C GLN A 64 7.00 9.29 -9.81
N TRP A 65 6.06 8.60 -10.46
CA TRP A 65 6.35 7.26 -10.99
C TRP A 65 7.47 7.29 -12.03
N LEU A 66 7.57 8.34 -12.85
CA LEU A 66 8.69 8.48 -13.79
C LEU A 66 10.03 8.66 -13.06
N GLU A 67 10.05 9.41 -11.96
CA GLU A 67 11.25 9.60 -11.13
C GLU A 67 11.65 8.33 -10.38
N GLU A 68 10.68 7.58 -9.83
CA GLU A 68 10.91 6.26 -9.22
C GLU A 68 11.56 5.30 -10.23
N GLU A 69 11.03 5.23 -11.46
CA GLU A 69 11.61 4.38 -12.51
C GLU A 69 13.01 4.86 -12.91
N ARG A 70 13.25 6.17 -12.98
CA ARG A 70 14.59 6.70 -13.23
C ARG A 70 15.57 6.23 -12.16
N HIS A 71 15.19 6.33 -10.90
CA HIS A 71 16.02 5.92 -9.78
C HIS A 71 16.33 4.41 -9.81
N LEU A 72 15.34 3.56 -10.08
CA LEU A 72 15.57 2.12 -10.21
C LEU A 72 16.52 1.78 -11.36
N VAL A 73 16.43 2.49 -12.48
CA VAL A 73 17.37 2.32 -13.61
C VAL A 73 18.77 2.81 -13.24
N GLU A 74 18.90 3.89 -12.47
CA GLU A 74 20.19 4.36 -11.97
C GLU A 74 20.84 3.37 -10.99
N LEU A 75 20.07 2.72 -10.13
CA LEU A 75 20.57 1.68 -9.21
C LEU A 75 21.07 0.44 -9.95
N ASP A 76 20.36 0.02 -11.01
CA ASP A 76 20.76 -1.08 -11.89
C ASP A 76 22.07 -0.75 -12.62
N ARG A 77 22.17 0.46 -13.17
CA ARG A 77 23.41 0.95 -13.80
C ARG A 77 24.60 1.01 -12.85
N LYS A 78 24.35 1.22 -11.55
CA LYS A 78 25.38 1.23 -10.51
C LYS A 78 25.66 -0.18 -9.94
N ASN A 79 25.05 -1.23 -10.48
CA ASN A 79 25.13 -2.61 -9.97
C ASN A 79 24.73 -2.75 -8.49
N ILE A 80 23.85 -1.87 -7.98
CA ILE A 80 23.38 -1.91 -6.59
C ILE A 80 22.14 -2.80 -6.47
N GLN A 81 21.21 -2.67 -7.42
CA GLN A 81 19.95 -3.41 -7.42
C GLN A 81 19.51 -3.66 -8.86
N GLU A 82 19.21 -4.91 -9.20
CA GLU A 82 18.73 -5.25 -10.54
C GLU A 82 17.36 -4.58 -10.82
N TRP A 83 17.27 -3.84 -11.93
CA TRP A 83 16.00 -3.31 -12.42
C TRP A 83 15.19 -4.46 -13.01
N VAL A 84 13.98 -4.64 -12.48
CA VAL A 84 13.00 -5.62 -12.97
C VAL A 84 11.84 -4.86 -13.58
N HIS A 85 11.39 -5.24 -14.78
CA HIS A 85 10.31 -4.54 -15.48
C HIS A 85 9.04 -4.38 -14.59
N PRO A 86 8.32 -3.24 -14.61
CA PRO A 86 7.20 -2.98 -13.69
C PRO A 86 6.07 -4.04 -13.71
N SER A 87 5.79 -4.63 -14.86
CA SER A 87 4.83 -5.74 -14.98
C SER A 87 5.32 -7.02 -14.30
N GLU A 88 6.63 -7.27 -14.36
CA GLU A 88 7.25 -8.45 -13.73
C GLU A 88 7.29 -8.31 -12.21
N ARG A 89 7.62 -7.12 -11.69
CA ARG A 89 7.54 -6.84 -10.25
C ARG A 89 6.13 -7.06 -9.71
N ARG A 90 5.10 -6.62 -10.45
CA ARG A 90 3.68 -6.90 -10.13
C ARG A 90 3.37 -8.39 -10.13
N ARG A 91 3.92 -9.16 -11.07
CA ARG A 91 3.75 -10.62 -11.15
C ARG A 91 4.41 -11.33 -9.96
N ARG A 92 5.65 -11.00 -9.63
CA ARG A 92 6.40 -11.59 -8.49
C ARG A 92 5.71 -11.32 -7.15
N LYS A 93 5.29 -10.08 -6.90
CA LYS A 93 4.53 -9.70 -5.70
C LYS A 93 3.23 -10.50 -5.54
N ARG A 94 2.61 -10.90 -6.66
CA ARG A 94 1.40 -11.74 -6.67
C ARG A 94 1.70 -13.22 -6.37
N ALA A 95 2.91 -13.69 -6.61
CA ALA A 95 3.30 -15.10 -6.49
C ALA A 95 3.96 -15.48 -5.14
N SER A 96 4.56 -14.52 -4.42
CA SER A 96 5.38 -14.80 -3.21
C SER A 96 4.61 -14.85 -1.88
N LEU A 97 3.28 -14.82 -1.89
CA LEU A 97 2.47 -14.88 -0.68
C LEU A 97 2.01 -16.33 -0.48
N ILE A 98 2.38 -16.99 0.64
CA ILE A 98 1.75 -18.27 1.03
C ILE A 98 0.24 -18.04 0.99
N SER A 99 -0.48 -18.85 0.22
CA SER A 99 -1.91 -18.61 0.06
C SER A 99 -2.59 -18.84 1.42
N PHE A 100 -3.66 -18.10 1.68
CA PHE A 100 -4.49 -18.39 2.86
C PHE A 100 -5.04 -19.79 2.82
N GLU A 101 -5.31 -20.30 1.62
CA GLU A 101 -5.70 -21.68 1.39
C GLU A 101 -4.66 -22.64 1.95
N ASP A 102 -3.37 -22.46 1.62
CA ASP A 102 -2.30 -23.33 2.12
C ASP A 102 -2.14 -23.23 3.64
N TYR A 103 -2.28 -22.02 4.21
CA TYR A 103 -2.22 -21.80 5.65
C TYR A 103 -3.39 -22.44 6.40
N VAL A 104 -4.62 -22.17 5.98
CA VAL A 104 -5.84 -22.65 6.64
C VAL A 104 -5.95 -24.16 6.54
N THR A 105 -5.57 -24.74 5.40
CA THR A 105 -5.53 -26.20 5.21
C THR A 105 -4.59 -26.84 6.24
N ARG A 106 -3.35 -26.34 6.35
CA ARG A 106 -2.37 -26.84 7.33
C ARG A 106 -2.79 -26.60 8.78
N TRP A 107 -3.38 -25.45 9.07
CA TRP A 107 -3.90 -25.15 10.40
C TRP A 107 -5.07 -26.07 10.78
N ALA A 108 -6.02 -26.31 9.90
CA ALA A 108 -7.18 -27.18 10.14
C ALA A 108 -6.76 -28.65 10.37
N GLU A 109 -5.74 -29.11 9.64
CA GLU A 109 -5.13 -30.44 9.85
C GLU A 109 -4.46 -30.55 11.23
N GLY A 110 -3.77 -29.48 11.64
CA GLY A 110 -3.06 -29.36 12.91
C GLY A 110 -3.94 -29.02 14.12
N TYR A 111 -5.17 -28.56 13.92
CA TYR A 111 -6.00 -28.02 15.00
C TYR A 111 -6.34 -29.08 16.06
N ARG A 112 -6.14 -28.71 17.32
CA ARG A 112 -6.45 -29.51 18.51
C ARG A 112 -7.24 -28.65 19.49
N LEU A 113 -8.08 -29.30 20.29
CA LEU A 113 -8.77 -28.70 21.42
C LEU A 113 -7.75 -28.28 22.50
N PRO A 114 -8.11 -27.40 23.46
CA PRO A 114 -7.21 -26.98 24.53
C PRO A 114 -6.64 -28.13 25.38
N ASN A 115 -7.32 -29.28 25.40
CA ASN A 115 -6.89 -30.51 26.05
C ASN A 115 -5.96 -31.38 25.17
N GLY A 116 -5.58 -30.90 23.98
CA GLY A 116 -4.69 -31.60 23.03
C GLY A 116 -5.40 -32.59 22.10
N GLU A 117 -6.69 -32.87 22.31
CA GLU A 117 -7.43 -33.84 21.53
C GLU A 117 -7.84 -33.33 20.14
N ARG A 118 -8.08 -34.24 19.21
CA ARG A 118 -8.64 -33.90 17.90
C ARG A 118 -10.13 -33.58 18.04
N ILE A 119 -10.58 -32.58 17.29
CA ILE A 119 -12.01 -32.25 17.21
C ILE A 119 -12.85 -33.43 16.70
N ALA A 120 -14.01 -33.64 17.33
CA ALA A 120 -14.95 -34.71 17.01
C ALA A 120 -15.55 -34.55 15.59
N GLY A 121 -15.98 -35.67 14.99
CA GLY A 121 -16.34 -35.74 13.57
C GLY A 121 -17.40 -34.73 13.10
N GLY A 122 -18.42 -34.44 13.91
CA GLY A 122 -19.44 -33.43 13.59
C GLY A 122 -18.88 -32.01 13.58
N THR A 123 -18.15 -31.63 14.63
CA THR A 123 -17.49 -30.31 14.75
C THR A 123 -16.40 -30.11 13.71
N ARG A 124 -15.66 -31.17 13.37
CA ARG A 124 -14.68 -31.17 12.28
C ARG A 124 -15.36 -30.90 10.93
N ARG A 125 -16.49 -31.54 10.67
CA ARG A 125 -17.25 -31.31 9.43
C ARG A 125 -17.72 -29.86 9.32
N ASN A 126 -18.24 -29.28 10.41
CA ASN A 126 -18.63 -27.87 10.45
C ASN A 126 -17.42 -26.94 10.23
N LEU A 127 -16.27 -27.21 10.86
CA LEU A 127 -15.04 -26.44 10.63
C LEU A 127 -14.64 -26.42 9.14
N TYR A 128 -14.66 -27.56 8.46
CA TYR A 128 -14.32 -27.61 7.03
C TYR A 128 -15.40 -26.99 6.13
N LEU A 129 -16.67 -27.00 6.55
CA LEU A 129 -17.75 -26.25 5.89
C LEU A 129 -17.53 -24.73 6.04
N ASP A 130 -17.20 -24.26 7.23
CA ASP A 130 -16.88 -22.85 7.50
C ASP A 130 -15.68 -22.41 6.65
N ILE A 131 -14.62 -23.23 6.61
CA ILE A 131 -13.47 -23.04 5.71
C ILE A 131 -13.92 -22.93 4.27
N ALA A 132 -14.67 -23.90 3.76
CA ALA A 132 -15.17 -23.88 2.39
C ALA A 132 -16.00 -22.61 2.08
N HIS A 133 -16.76 -22.11 3.06
CA HIS A 133 -17.57 -20.90 2.91
C HIS A 133 -16.75 -19.61 2.85
N PHE A 134 -15.63 -19.48 3.58
CA PHE A 134 -14.82 -18.25 3.55
C PHE A 134 -13.69 -18.25 2.51
N MET A 135 -13.27 -19.44 2.04
CA MET A 135 -12.14 -19.60 1.11
C MET A 135 -12.27 -18.83 -0.20
N PRO A 136 -13.46 -18.71 -0.83
CA PRO A 136 -13.64 -17.86 -2.01
C PRO A 136 -13.25 -16.39 -1.79
N GLY A 137 -13.34 -15.88 -0.56
CA GLY A 137 -13.02 -14.48 -0.22
C GLY A 137 -11.61 -14.25 0.29
N PHE A 138 -10.99 -15.24 0.94
CA PHE A 138 -9.74 -15.04 1.66
C PHE A 138 -8.52 -15.78 1.09
N LYS A 139 -8.66 -16.60 0.03
CA LYS A 139 -7.64 -17.45 -0.59
C LYS A 139 -6.20 -16.90 -0.65
N GLY A 140 -5.99 -15.58 -0.75
CA GLY A 140 -4.66 -14.94 -0.77
C GLY A 140 -4.16 -14.27 0.53
N LYS A 141 -4.90 -14.35 1.65
CA LYS A 141 -4.72 -13.50 2.85
C LYS A 141 -4.80 -12.03 2.50
N LEU A 142 -5.71 -11.67 1.61
CA LEU A 142 -5.76 -10.33 1.05
C LEU A 142 -7.02 -9.62 1.50
N LEU A 143 -6.87 -8.51 2.22
CA LEU A 143 -7.94 -7.58 2.49
C LEU A 143 -8.03 -6.58 1.34
N THR A 144 -9.16 -6.58 0.63
CA THR A 144 -9.39 -5.63 -0.47
C THR A 144 -10.28 -4.48 -0.02
N VAL A 145 -9.72 -3.27 -0.01
CA VAL A 145 -10.46 -2.04 0.20
C VAL A 145 -11.02 -1.58 -1.16
N ARG A 146 -12.36 -1.63 -1.31
CA ARG A 146 -13.05 -1.23 -2.56
C ARG A 146 -14.07 -0.12 -2.38
N HIS A 147 -14.49 0.10 -1.14
CA HIS A 147 -15.54 1.02 -0.77
C HIS A 147 -15.14 1.82 0.47
N SER A 148 -15.84 2.93 0.70
CA SER A 148 -15.75 3.74 1.91
C SER A 148 -17.15 4.05 2.42
N VAL A 149 -17.26 4.32 3.71
CA VAL A 149 -18.51 4.76 4.32
C VAL A 149 -18.59 6.30 4.24
N ASN A 150 -19.71 6.83 3.77
CA ASN A 150 -20.00 8.28 3.78
C ASN A 150 -21.48 8.57 4.01
N ARG A 151 -21.85 9.86 4.12
CA ARG A 151 -23.24 10.33 4.25
C ARG A 151 -23.75 11.08 3.01
N GLY A 152 -23.27 10.67 1.83
CA GLY A 152 -23.58 11.33 0.56
C GLY A 152 -22.81 12.62 0.32
N TYR A 153 -23.10 13.29 -0.81
CA TYR A 153 -22.32 14.44 -1.29
C TYR A 153 -22.30 15.62 -0.31
N ALA A 154 -23.43 15.88 0.35
CA ALA A 154 -23.57 16.94 1.34
C ALA A 154 -23.18 16.52 2.77
N ASP A 155 -22.75 15.27 2.96
CA ASP A 155 -22.42 14.65 4.27
C ASP A 155 -23.53 14.71 5.35
N ARG A 156 -24.77 14.99 4.92
CA ARG A 156 -25.97 15.12 5.78
C ARG A 156 -26.94 13.95 5.66
N GLY A 157 -26.67 13.00 4.78
CA GLY A 157 -27.53 11.83 4.55
C GLY A 157 -27.30 10.70 5.56
N SER A 158 -28.01 9.59 5.34
CA SER A 158 -27.77 8.35 6.08
C SER A 158 -26.39 7.78 5.76
N THR A 159 -25.79 7.12 6.75
CA THR A 159 -24.52 6.42 6.58
C THR A 159 -24.70 5.26 5.59
N ARG A 160 -23.88 5.24 4.54
CA ARG A 160 -23.96 4.25 3.46
C ARG A 160 -22.59 3.82 2.96
N ILE A 161 -22.53 2.64 2.37
CA ILE A 161 -21.38 2.18 1.59
C ILE A 161 -21.38 2.92 0.27
N ALA A 162 -20.24 3.49 -0.10
CA ALA A 162 -20.05 4.23 -1.34
C ALA A 162 -18.69 3.90 -1.96
N ARG A 163 -18.49 4.30 -3.20
CA ARG A 163 -17.16 4.21 -3.83
C ARG A 163 -16.15 5.02 -3.04
N THR A 164 -14.91 4.54 -3.04
CA THR A 164 -13.80 5.30 -2.46
C THR A 164 -13.65 6.65 -3.15
N LYS A 165 -13.20 7.65 -2.38
CA LYS A 165 -13.01 9.03 -2.86
C LYS A 165 -12.11 9.11 -4.09
N THR A 166 -11.09 8.26 -4.15
CA THR A 166 -10.16 8.16 -5.29
C THR A 166 -9.97 6.70 -5.68
N ASP A 167 -9.50 6.47 -6.91
CA ASP A 167 -9.15 5.14 -7.39
C ASP A 167 -7.95 4.55 -6.62
N SER A 168 -6.99 5.41 -6.28
CA SER A 168 -5.80 5.07 -5.49
C SER A 168 -6.11 4.60 -4.07
N SER A 169 -7.29 4.90 -3.55
CA SER A 169 -7.76 4.40 -2.26
C SER A 169 -8.15 2.92 -2.33
N ARG A 170 -8.43 2.40 -3.54
CA ARG A 170 -8.69 0.97 -3.76
C ARG A 170 -7.37 0.23 -3.71
N ARG A 171 -7.26 -0.70 -2.78
CA ARG A 171 -6.02 -1.43 -2.56
C ARG A 171 -6.28 -2.81 -2.01
N THR A 172 -5.28 -3.65 -2.15
CA THR A 172 -5.28 -4.99 -1.61
C THR A 172 -4.04 -5.13 -0.73
N VAL A 173 -4.27 -5.40 0.55
CA VAL A 173 -3.21 -5.50 1.56
C VAL A 173 -3.18 -6.90 2.15
N PRO A 174 -2.01 -7.44 2.49
CA PRO A 174 -1.94 -8.71 3.18
C PRO A 174 -2.55 -8.60 4.59
N ILE A 175 -3.23 -9.65 5.00
CA ILE A 175 -3.69 -9.86 6.37
C ILE A 175 -2.57 -10.62 7.09
N PRO A 176 -1.95 -10.02 8.13
CA PRO A 176 -0.94 -10.70 8.92
C PRO A 176 -1.48 -11.99 9.55
N ASP A 177 -0.65 -13.03 9.59
CA ASP A 177 -1.02 -14.35 10.12
C ASP A 177 -1.53 -14.28 11.57
N GLY A 178 -0.92 -13.43 12.38
CA GLY A 178 -1.35 -13.20 13.77
C GLY A 178 -2.74 -12.57 13.90
N LEU A 179 -3.27 -11.91 12.87
CA LEU A 179 -4.63 -11.34 12.89
C LEU A 179 -5.69 -12.35 12.45
N VAL A 180 -5.33 -13.39 11.71
CA VAL A 180 -6.27 -14.41 11.23
C VAL A 180 -7.13 -15.00 12.37
N PRO A 181 -6.56 -15.51 13.48
CA PRO A 181 -7.38 -16.09 14.53
C PRO A 181 -8.29 -15.05 15.20
N LEU A 182 -7.86 -13.78 15.30
CA LEU A 182 -8.67 -12.70 15.86
C LEU A 182 -9.85 -12.34 14.95
N ILE A 183 -9.62 -12.27 13.64
CA ILE A 183 -10.67 -12.03 12.65
C ILE A 183 -11.67 -13.18 12.67
N HIS A 184 -11.19 -14.42 12.65
CA HIS A 184 -12.04 -15.61 12.71
C HIS A 184 -12.95 -15.61 13.95
N ASP A 185 -12.36 -15.36 15.13
CA ASP A 185 -13.10 -15.29 16.40
C ASP A 185 -14.16 -14.17 16.42
N HIS A 186 -13.82 -13.00 15.87
CA HIS A 186 -14.77 -11.90 15.74
C HIS A 186 -15.93 -12.25 14.81
N LEU A 187 -15.64 -12.84 13.65
CA LEU A 187 -16.67 -13.25 12.69
C LEU A 187 -17.64 -14.26 13.35
N LEU A 188 -17.11 -15.24 14.09
CA LEU A 188 -17.93 -16.28 14.73
C LEU A 188 -18.90 -15.72 15.77
N ARG A 189 -18.44 -14.75 16.57
CA ARG A 189 -19.22 -14.20 17.67
C ARG A 189 -20.17 -13.09 17.26
N HIS A 190 -19.89 -12.39 16.15
CA HIS A 190 -20.51 -11.09 15.88
C HIS A 190 -21.10 -10.92 14.49
N CYS A 191 -20.79 -11.79 13.53
CA CYS A 191 -21.27 -11.66 12.15
C CYS A 191 -22.40 -12.65 11.84
N GLU A 192 -23.33 -12.23 10.99
CA GLU A 192 -24.34 -13.12 10.43
C GLU A 192 -23.72 -13.88 9.25
N TRP A 193 -23.68 -15.20 9.35
CA TRP A 193 -23.01 -16.07 8.38
C TRP A 193 -23.87 -16.43 7.17
N THR A 194 -25.16 -16.11 7.23
CA THR A 194 -26.13 -16.40 6.17
C THR A 194 -26.20 -15.29 5.10
N ASP A 195 -25.65 -14.11 5.37
CA ASP A 195 -25.65 -12.97 4.47
C ASP A 195 -24.21 -12.60 4.05
N PRO A 196 -23.81 -12.86 2.79
CA PRO A 196 -22.49 -12.49 2.28
C PRO A 196 -22.20 -10.98 2.30
N GLU A 197 -23.23 -10.14 2.35
CA GLU A 197 -23.11 -8.68 2.39
C GLU A 197 -23.16 -8.12 3.84
N ALA A 198 -23.20 -9.01 4.84
CA ALA A 198 -23.21 -8.62 6.24
C ALA A 198 -21.95 -7.82 6.62
N MET A 199 -22.15 -6.73 7.36
CA MET A 199 -21.06 -5.90 7.85
C MET A 199 -20.26 -6.62 8.93
N VAL A 200 -18.95 -6.79 8.71
CA VAL A 200 -18.02 -7.36 9.71
C VAL A 200 -18.09 -6.61 11.04
N PHE A 201 -18.18 -5.28 11.00
CA PHE A 201 -18.39 -4.45 12.19
C PHE A 201 -19.81 -3.88 12.19
N ARG A 202 -20.76 -4.69 12.67
CA ARG A 202 -22.18 -4.32 12.71
C ARG A 202 -22.48 -3.36 13.88
N PRO A 203 -23.15 -2.22 13.64
CA PRO A 203 -23.66 -1.39 14.73
C PRO A 203 -25.00 -1.95 15.25
N ARG A 204 -25.33 -1.69 16.52
CA ARG A 204 -26.54 -2.26 17.17
C ARG A 204 -27.88 -1.75 16.60
N ARG A 205 -27.90 -0.54 16.02
CA ARG A 205 -29.15 0.17 15.62
C ARG A 205 -29.13 0.69 14.18
N ALA A 206 -28.16 0.28 13.37
CA ALA A 206 -28.02 0.76 12.00
C ALA A 206 -27.54 -0.37 11.07
N SER A 207 -27.65 -0.16 9.76
CA SER A 207 -27.10 -1.10 8.77
C SER A 207 -25.58 -0.94 8.62
N VAL A 208 -25.09 0.31 8.63
CA VAL A 208 -23.66 0.65 8.47
C VAL A 208 -23.20 1.50 9.66
N MET A 209 -22.06 1.13 10.25
CA MET A 209 -21.51 1.88 11.39
C MET A 209 -21.07 3.28 10.96
N SER A 210 -21.51 4.30 11.70
CA SER A 210 -21.08 5.67 11.48
C SER A 210 -19.66 5.92 12.01
N GLN A 211 -18.94 6.87 11.41
CA GLN A 211 -17.61 7.28 11.88
C GLN A 211 -17.66 7.76 13.34
N THR A 212 -18.67 8.54 13.72
CA THR A 212 -18.84 9.03 15.09
C THR A 212 -18.97 7.89 16.09
N THR A 213 -19.71 6.83 15.74
CA THR A 213 -19.85 5.64 16.60
C THR A 213 -18.51 4.92 16.74
N LEU A 214 -17.79 4.73 15.63
CA LEU A 214 -16.48 4.09 15.62
C LEU A 214 -15.46 4.87 16.46
N GLU A 215 -15.41 6.19 16.31
CA GLU A 215 -14.54 7.07 17.10
C GLU A 215 -14.90 7.05 18.59
N ALA A 216 -16.18 7.02 18.94
CA ALA A 216 -16.61 6.91 20.32
C ALA A 216 -16.18 5.58 20.97
N GLN A 217 -16.26 4.46 20.25
CA GLN A 217 -15.77 3.16 20.74
C GLN A 217 -14.24 3.15 20.85
N PHE A 218 -13.54 3.73 19.88
CA PHE A 218 -12.09 3.84 19.93
C PHE A 218 -11.62 4.72 21.08
N ARG A 219 -12.34 5.79 21.41
CA ARG A 219 -12.08 6.62 22.59
C ARG A 219 -12.11 5.80 23.88
N LYS A 220 -13.13 4.95 24.06
CA LYS A 220 -13.20 4.06 25.22
C LYS A 220 -12.03 3.08 25.27
N ALA A 221 -11.67 2.50 24.12
CA ALA A 221 -10.57 1.56 24.01
C ALA A 221 -9.22 2.20 24.36
N ARG A 222 -8.94 3.41 23.84
CA ARG A 222 -7.68 4.11 24.09
C ARG A 222 -7.58 4.65 25.53
N GLU A 223 -8.69 5.04 26.15
CA GLU A 223 -8.74 5.41 27.58
C GLU A 223 -8.39 4.20 28.45
N LYS A 224 -9.00 3.04 28.18
CA LYS A 224 -8.69 1.79 28.88
C LYS A 224 -7.24 1.33 28.68
N ALA A 225 -6.65 1.65 27.53
CA ALA A 225 -5.24 1.39 27.23
C ALA A 225 -4.28 2.45 27.83
N GLY A 226 -4.77 3.44 28.58
CA GLY A 226 -3.94 4.50 29.16
C GLY A 226 -3.34 5.46 28.12
N ARG A 227 -3.92 5.53 26.91
CA ARG A 227 -3.40 6.29 25.76
C ARG A 227 -4.46 7.20 25.13
N PRO A 228 -4.99 8.19 25.87
CA PRO A 228 -6.04 9.08 25.39
C PRO A 228 -5.62 9.96 24.19
N ASP A 229 -4.32 10.08 23.93
CA ASP A 229 -3.71 10.82 22.83
C ASP A 229 -3.88 10.12 21.47
N LEU A 230 -4.14 8.81 21.44
CA LEU A 230 -4.19 8.03 20.20
C LEU A 230 -5.41 8.38 19.34
N THR A 231 -5.19 8.51 18.04
CA THR A 231 -6.22 8.62 16.99
C THR A 231 -6.05 7.51 15.96
N PHE A 232 -7.08 7.21 15.16
CA PHE A 232 -6.92 6.28 14.02
C PHE A 232 -5.83 6.75 13.04
N GLN A 233 -5.69 8.06 12.87
CA GLN A 233 -4.62 8.65 12.06
C GLN A 233 -3.23 8.36 12.67
N SER A 234 -3.10 8.40 14.00
CA SER A 234 -1.85 8.05 14.68
C SER A 234 -1.49 6.58 14.49
N LEU A 235 -2.46 5.65 14.59
CA LEU A 235 -2.22 4.23 14.35
C LEU A 235 -1.69 3.99 12.93
N ARG A 236 -2.30 4.66 11.95
CA ARG A 236 -1.88 4.59 10.55
C ARG A 236 -0.49 5.17 10.34
N ALA A 237 -0.13 6.24 11.04
CA ALA A 237 1.20 6.82 10.97
C ALA A 237 2.27 5.94 11.64
N SER A 238 1.93 5.32 12.77
CA SER A 238 2.78 4.34 13.44
C SER A 238 3.03 3.11 12.55
N HIS A 239 1.99 2.60 11.88
CA HIS A 239 2.14 1.49 10.92
C HIS A 239 3.14 1.80 9.82
N ALA A 240 3.00 2.94 9.15
CA ALA A 240 3.96 3.36 8.12
C ALA A 240 5.39 3.47 8.65
N THR A 241 5.56 4.09 9.81
CA THR A 241 6.87 4.26 10.42
C THR A 241 7.48 2.90 10.76
N LEU A 242 6.75 2.04 11.46
CA LEU A 242 7.22 0.70 11.85
C LEU A 242 7.54 -0.18 10.65
N LEU A 243 6.75 -0.11 9.59
CA LEU A 243 7.02 -0.83 8.35
C LEU A 243 8.34 -0.39 7.72
N MET A 244 8.61 0.92 7.66
CA MET A 244 9.92 1.44 7.20
C MET A 244 11.08 0.99 8.11
N LEU A 245 10.89 1.07 9.43
CA LEU A 245 11.90 0.65 10.41
C LEU A 245 12.22 -0.85 10.32
N LYS A 246 11.27 -1.66 9.87
CA LYS A 246 11.45 -3.10 9.64
C LYS A 246 11.97 -3.44 8.23
N GLY A 247 12.47 -2.44 7.51
CA GLY A 247 13.09 -2.61 6.19
C GLY A 247 12.11 -2.53 5.02
N GLY A 248 10.83 -2.20 5.28
CA GLY A 248 9.85 -1.93 4.23
C GLY A 248 10.23 -0.68 3.43
N THR A 249 10.10 -0.75 2.12
CA THR A 249 10.36 0.37 1.23
C THR A 249 9.27 1.44 1.36
N LEU A 250 9.61 2.69 1.03
CA LEU A 250 8.63 3.78 0.96
C LEU A 250 7.46 3.42 0.03
N ARG A 251 7.74 2.71 -1.07
CA ARG A 251 6.75 2.24 -2.03
C ARG A 251 5.77 1.23 -1.41
N GLU A 252 6.25 0.28 -0.63
CA GLU A 252 5.41 -0.69 0.06
C GLU A 252 4.51 -0.02 1.10
N VAL A 253 5.05 0.93 1.86
CA VAL A 253 4.28 1.75 2.80
C VAL A 253 3.18 2.53 2.09
N MET A 254 3.51 3.16 0.95
CA MET A 254 2.52 3.90 0.17
C MET A 254 1.43 2.99 -0.41
N ASP A 255 1.78 1.80 -0.90
CA ASP A 255 0.83 0.80 -1.39
C ASP A 255 -0.12 0.32 -0.27
N GLU A 256 0.39 0.03 0.93
CA GLU A 256 -0.41 -0.43 2.07
C GLU A 256 -1.33 0.66 2.61
N LEU A 257 -0.85 1.90 2.61
CA LEU A 257 -1.63 3.03 3.04
C LEU A 257 -2.65 3.45 1.97
N GLY A 258 -2.34 3.34 0.68
CA GLY A 258 -3.14 3.93 -0.40
C GLY A 258 -2.85 5.42 -0.56
N HIS A 259 -1.62 5.84 -0.27
CA HIS A 259 -1.13 7.19 -0.57
C HIS A 259 -0.63 7.24 -2.00
N VAL A 260 -1.08 8.21 -2.77
CA VAL A 260 -0.64 8.38 -4.15
C VAL A 260 0.59 9.28 -4.28
N SER A 261 0.75 10.24 -3.35
CA SER A 261 1.87 11.19 -3.36
C SER A 261 2.95 10.83 -2.34
N GLU A 262 4.20 10.69 -2.80
CA GLU A 262 5.38 10.57 -1.93
C GLU A 262 5.55 11.77 -1.01
N LYS A 263 5.19 13.01 -1.43
CA LYS A 263 5.34 14.21 -0.58
C LYS A 263 4.54 14.10 0.72
N VAL A 264 3.36 13.48 0.69
CA VAL A 264 2.55 13.22 1.88
C VAL A 264 3.25 12.19 2.77
N ALA A 265 3.75 11.09 2.21
CA ALA A 265 4.46 10.06 2.96
C ALA A 265 5.79 10.57 3.55
N ILE A 266 6.59 11.28 2.77
CA ILE A 266 7.86 11.91 3.15
C ILE A 266 7.66 12.93 4.28
N LYS A 267 6.70 13.85 4.12
CA LYS A 267 6.43 14.89 5.14
C LYS A 267 5.98 14.29 6.47
N HIS A 268 5.19 13.23 6.45
CA HIS A 268 4.59 12.67 7.66
C HIS A 268 5.44 11.58 8.33
N TYR A 269 6.25 10.81 7.59
CA TYR A 269 6.92 9.62 8.13
C TYR A 269 8.45 9.76 8.20
N GLN A 270 9.10 10.38 7.22
CA GLN A 270 10.58 10.51 7.24
C GLN A 270 11.08 11.40 8.39
N ARG A 271 10.26 12.36 8.85
CA ARG A 271 10.61 13.23 9.99
C ARG A 271 10.75 12.45 11.31
N ILE A 272 10.07 11.32 11.45
CA ILE A 272 10.11 10.45 12.65
C ILE A 272 11.34 9.51 12.59
N VAL A 273 11.80 9.15 11.39
CA VAL A 273 12.95 8.24 11.15
C VAL A 273 14.30 8.88 11.52
N ALA A 274 14.39 10.22 11.65
CA ALA A 274 15.65 10.91 11.94
C ALA A 274 16.35 10.44 13.24
N ARG A 275 15.60 10.09 14.30
CA ARG A 275 16.17 9.55 15.55
C ARG A 275 16.69 8.12 15.40
N HIS A 276 16.02 7.31 14.57
CA HIS A 276 16.44 5.94 14.26
C HIS A 276 17.62 5.90 13.28
N ARG A 277 17.73 6.90 12.40
CA ARG A 277 18.85 7.04 11.45
C ARG A 277 20.20 7.02 12.16
N ASN A 278 20.35 7.74 13.28
CA ASN A 278 21.61 7.74 14.03
C ASN A 278 21.96 6.37 14.58
N GLN A 279 20.96 5.63 15.07
CA GLN A 279 21.16 4.27 15.59
C GLN A 279 21.58 3.30 14.48
N ILE A 280 20.93 3.34 13.31
CA ILE A 280 21.28 2.52 12.15
C ILE A 280 22.66 2.88 11.62
N VAL A 281 23.00 4.17 11.51
CA VAL A 281 24.31 4.63 11.03
C VAL A 281 25.43 4.14 11.96
N ASN A 282 25.22 4.20 13.27
CA ASN A 282 26.20 3.68 14.23
C ASN A 282 26.34 2.16 14.12
N GLN A 283 25.23 1.42 14.00
CA GLN A 283 25.26 -0.03 13.81
C GLN A 283 26.00 -0.42 12.51
N LEU A 284 25.73 0.29 11.41
CA LEU A 284 26.38 0.08 10.13
C LEU A 284 27.89 0.37 10.23
N ALA A 285 28.28 1.43 10.93
CA ALA A 285 29.68 1.76 11.16
C ALA A 285 30.39 0.67 11.98
N GLU A 286 29.77 0.15 13.03
CA GLU A 286 30.30 -0.97 13.82
C GLU A 286 30.49 -2.24 12.97
N ASP A 287 29.51 -2.57 12.11
CA ASP A 287 29.55 -3.74 11.25
C ASP A 287 30.69 -3.63 10.21
N PHE A 288 30.89 -2.45 9.61
CA PHE A 288 32.00 -2.20 8.68
C PHE A 288 33.37 -2.21 9.36
N ILE A 289 33.48 -1.66 10.58
CA ILE A 289 34.74 -1.66 11.34
C ILE A 289 35.11 -3.09 11.74
N LYS A 290 34.15 -3.92 12.16
CA LYS A 290 34.39 -5.34 12.48
C LYS A 290 34.76 -6.18 11.28
N ALA A 291 34.18 -5.90 10.11
CA ALA A 291 34.49 -6.64 8.87
C ALA A 291 35.87 -6.30 8.28
N ALA A 292 36.49 -5.19 8.73
CA ALA A 292 37.82 -4.74 8.30
C ALA A 292 38.96 -5.18 9.25
N GLN A 293 38.63 -5.86 10.35
CA GLN A 293 39.57 -6.47 11.31
C GLN A 293 39.70 -7.97 11.04
#